data_AF-A0A086ZTS1-F1
#
_entry.id   AF-A0A086ZTS1-F1
#
_cell.length_a   1.000
_cell.length_b   1.000
_cell.length_c   1.000
_cell.angle_alpha   90.00
_cell.angle_beta   90.00
_cell.angle_gamma   90.00
#
_symmetry.space_group_name_H-M   'P 1'
#
loop_
_entity.id
_entity.type
_entity.pdbx_description
1 polymer ?
#
loop_
_entity_poly.entity_id
_entity_poly.type
_entity_poly.pdbx_seq_one_letter_code
_entity_poly.pdbx_strand_id
1 'polypeptide(L)'
;MAKLTPAPGALFDAGNFRLYDNRIEINKYGLLGGLKGFDVIYYSDIASIKAGKKELQINRNNLKGRVTLEFKKKEQTQAALAIINGNKA
;
A
#
# COMPACT_ATOMS: atom_id res chain seq x y z
N MET A 1 -7.36 -5.96 -21.58
CA MET A 1 -7.29 -5.10 -20.37
C MET A 1 -7.86 -5.89 -19.21
N ALA A 2 -7.04 -6.26 -18.22
CA ALA A 2 -7.55 -6.92 -17.02
C ALA A 2 -8.39 -5.90 -16.25
N LYS A 3 -9.70 -6.13 -16.20
CA LYS A 3 -10.64 -5.37 -15.37
C LYS A 3 -10.21 -5.64 -13.93
N LEU A 4 -9.66 -4.64 -13.24
CA LEU A 4 -9.39 -4.70 -11.81
C LEU A 4 -10.74 -4.85 -11.12
N THR A 5 -11.16 -6.10 -10.87
CA THR A 5 -12.27 -6.37 -9.97
C THR A 5 -11.93 -5.77 -8.61
N PRO A 6 -12.83 -5.04 -7.95
CA PRO A 6 -12.62 -4.60 -6.57
C PRO A 6 -12.29 -5.85 -5.76
N ALA A 7 -11.12 -5.88 -5.11
CA ALA A 7 -10.78 -7.00 -4.25
C ALA A 7 -11.73 -6.98 -3.04
N PRO A 8 -12.44 -8.08 -2.73
CA PRO A 8 -13.33 -8.14 -1.56
C PRO A 8 -12.57 -7.74 -0.30
N GLY A 9 -13.10 -6.78 0.47
CA GLY A 9 -12.50 -6.32 1.73
C GLY A 9 -11.40 -5.26 1.60
N ALA A 10 -11.04 -4.80 0.39
CA ALA A 10 -10.14 -3.67 0.24
C ALA A 10 -10.83 -2.37 0.68
N LEU A 11 -10.26 -1.69 1.68
CA LEU A 11 -10.70 -0.38 2.15
C LEU A 11 -10.27 0.75 1.20
N PHE A 12 -9.22 0.51 0.42
CA PHE A 12 -8.74 1.44 -0.60
C PHE A 12 -8.06 0.68 -1.74
N ASP A 13 -8.35 1.07 -2.99
CA ASP A 13 -7.70 0.53 -4.20
C ASP A 13 -7.06 1.68 -5.01
N ALA A 14 -5.73 1.62 -5.14
CA ALA A 14 -4.93 2.58 -5.91
C ALA A 14 -4.61 2.10 -7.33
N GLY A 15 -4.96 0.86 -7.67
CA GLY A 15 -4.59 0.16 -8.89
C GLY A 15 -3.28 -0.62 -8.79
N ASN A 16 -2.21 0.02 -8.29
CA ASN A 16 -0.89 -0.61 -8.07
C ASN A 16 -0.71 -1.18 -6.65
N PHE A 17 -1.56 -0.80 -5.70
CA PHE A 17 -1.63 -1.41 -4.38
C PHE A 17 -3.03 -1.28 -3.81
N ARG A 18 -3.30 -2.06 -2.76
CA ARG A 18 -4.56 -2.07 -2.02
C ARG A 18 -4.30 -2.00 -0.53
N LEU A 19 -5.17 -1.32 0.19
CA LEU A 19 -5.21 -1.29 1.64
C LEU A 19 -6.38 -2.13 2.12
N TYR A 20 -6.13 -2.96 3.10
CA TYR A 20 -7.12 -3.76 3.82
C TYR A 20 -7.16 -3.31 5.27
N ASP A 21 -8.00 -3.95 6.06
CA ASP A 21 -8.07 -3.76 7.51
C ASP A 21 -6.77 -4.11 8.24
N ASN A 22 -5.97 -5.07 7.77
CA ASN A 22 -4.78 -5.52 8.50
C ASN A 22 -3.45 -5.42 7.73
N ARG A 23 -3.51 -5.13 6.43
CA ARG A 23 -2.36 -5.22 5.53
C ARG A 23 -2.44 -4.30 4.32
N ILE A 24 -1.30 -4.15 3.67
CA ILE A 24 -1.13 -3.50 2.37
C ILE A 24 -0.69 -4.57 1.39
N GLU A 25 -1.36 -4.68 0.26
CA GLU A 25 -0.93 -5.52 -0.86
C GLU A 25 -0.42 -4.63 -1.98
N ILE A 26 0.85 -4.74 -2.30
CA ILE A 26 1.49 -4.00 -3.39
C ILE A 26 1.65 -4.93 -4.56
N ASN A 27 1.05 -4.56 -5.68
CA ASN A 27 1.18 -5.33 -6.91
C ASN A 27 2.58 -5.05 -7.49
N LYS A 28 3.48 -6.02 -7.37
CA LYS A 28 4.75 -6.00 -8.09
C LYS A 28 4.46 -6.44 -9.52
N TYR A 29 3.97 -5.49 -10.31
CA TYR A 29 4.08 -5.63 -11.76
C TYR A 29 5.57 -5.63 -12.08
N GLY A 30 6.10 -6.80 -12.46
CA GLY A 30 7.45 -6.89 -12.97
C GLY A 30 7.62 -5.91 -14.12
N LEU A 31 8.32 -4.81 -13.85
CA LEU A 31 8.96 -4.02 -14.88
C LEU A 31 9.89 -5.03 -15.59
N LEU A 32 9.60 -5.36 -16.85
CA LEU A 32 10.31 -6.35 -17.68
C LEU A 32 9.92 -7.84 -17.53
N GLY A 33 8.63 -8.18 -17.45
CA GLY A 33 8.17 -9.56 -17.74
C GLY A 33 8.53 -10.63 -16.70
N GLY A 34 8.98 -10.24 -15.50
CA GLY A 34 9.24 -11.14 -14.36
C GLY A 34 8.00 -11.38 -13.50
N LEU A 35 7.96 -12.57 -12.88
CA LEU A 35 6.92 -13.15 -12.00
C LEU A 35 5.93 -12.14 -11.38
N LYS A 36 4.65 -12.27 -11.76
CA LYS A 36 3.53 -11.57 -11.10
C LYS A 36 3.48 -11.98 -9.63
N GLY A 37 3.66 -11.01 -8.73
CA GLY A 37 3.60 -11.25 -7.30
C GLY A 37 3.02 -10.07 -6.55
N PHE A 38 2.56 -10.34 -5.32
CA PHE A 38 2.13 -9.31 -4.39
C PHE A 38 3.12 -9.24 -3.24
N ASP A 39 3.60 -8.04 -2.93
CA ASP A 39 4.31 -7.78 -1.68
C ASP A 39 3.26 -7.41 -0.63
N VAL A 40 3.26 -8.13 0.49
CA VAL A 40 2.29 -7.93 1.57
C VAL A 40 3.01 -7.30 2.76
N ILE A 41 2.47 -6.20 3.27
CA ILE A 41 2.98 -5.50 4.44
C ILE A 41 1.86 -5.47 5.48
N TYR A 42 2.05 -6.18 6.59
CA TYR A 42 1.14 -6.12 7.73
C TYR A 42 1.35 -4.82 8.51
N TYR A 43 0.28 -4.26 9.07
CA TYR A 43 0.37 -3.03 9.87
C TYR A 43 1.23 -3.20 11.13
N SER A 44 1.29 -4.41 11.68
CA SER A 44 2.19 -4.80 12.77
C SER A 44 3.68 -4.62 12.42
N ASP A 45 4.04 -4.76 11.14
CA ASP A 45 5.43 -4.70 10.68
C ASP A 45 5.89 -3.26 10.38
N ILE A 46 4.99 -2.27 10.51
CA ILE A 46 5.28 -0.88 10.19
C ILE A 46 5.94 -0.20 11.40
N ALA A 47 7.17 0.26 11.22
CA ALA A 47 7.88 1.08 12.20
C ALA A 47 7.31 2.51 12.24
N SER A 48 7.24 3.15 11.07
CA SER A 48 6.78 4.54 10.94
C SER A 48 6.18 4.80 9.57
N ILE A 49 5.29 5.78 9.49
CA ILE A 49 4.67 6.23 8.23
C ILE A 49 4.90 7.72 8.08
N LYS A 50 5.30 8.17 6.88
CA LYS A 50 5.43 9.57 6.53
C LYS A 50 4.60 9.87 5.27
N ALA A 51 3.60 10.73 5.41
CA ALA A 51 2.81 11.20 4.27
C ALA A 51 3.49 12.38 3.58
N GLY A 52 3.62 12.28 2.26
CA GLY A 52 4.03 13.35 1.37
C GLY A 52 2.85 13.93 0.58
N LYS A 53 3.14 14.68 -0.49
CA LYS A 53 2.10 15.32 -1.32
C LYS A 53 1.29 14.31 -2.14
N LYS A 54 1.93 13.26 -2.66
CA LYS A 54 1.30 12.20 -3.47
C LYS A 54 1.95 10.85 -3.21
N GLU A 55 2.55 10.71 -2.04
CA GLU A 55 3.30 9.52 -1.67
C GLU A 55 3.14 9.24 -0.19
N LEU A 56 3.24 7.97 0.19
CA LEU A 56 3.26 7.54 1.57
C LEU A 56 4.47 6.62 1.76
N GLN A 57 5.43 7.08 2.54
CA GLN A 57 6.64 6.33 2.86
C GLN A 57 6.42 5.51 4.12
N ILE A 58 6.63 4.21 4.01
CA ILE A 58 6.44 3.22 5.06
C ILE A 58 7.82 2.66 5.40
N ASN A 59 8.29 2.93 6.61
CA ASN A 59 9.46 2.24 7.15
C ASN A 59 8.98 0.99 7.88
N ARG A 60 9.58 -0.16 7.58
CA ARG A 60 9.25 -1.45 8.21
C ARG A 60 10.23 -1.74 9.35
N ASN A 61 9.76 -2.43 10.38
CA ASN A 61 10.57 -2.91 11.51
C ASN A 61 11.55 -4.01 11.09
N ASN A 62 11.24 -4.71 10.00
CA ASN A 62 12.07 -5.79 9.47
C ASN A 62 13.16 -5.27 8.50
N LEU A 63 14.17 -6.10 8.23
CA LEU A 63 15.27 -5.83 7.30
C LEU A 63 14.84 -5.55 5.85
N LYS A 64 13.53 -5.61 5.52
CA LYS A 64 13.03 -5.36 4.17
C LYS A 64 13.01 -3.87 3.78
N GLY A 65 13.41 -2.97 4.67
CA GLY A 65 13.64 -1.56 4.35
C GLY A 65 12.37 -0.74 4.08
N ARG A 66 12.55 0.46 3.52
CA ARG A 66 11.50 1.45 3.24
C ARG A 66 10.72 1.12 1.96
N VAL A 67 9.42 1.33 2.00
CA VAL A 67 8.51 1.22 0.84
C VAL A 67 7.84 2.56 0.60
N THR A 68 7.71 2.97 -0.65
CA THR A 68 6.97 4.17 -1.03
C THR A 68 5.74 3.77 -1.83
N LEU A 69 4.57 4.19 -1.36
CA LEU A 69 3.31 4.07 -2.09
C LEU A 69 3.03 5.38 -2.81
N GLU A 70 2.88 5.33 -4.14
CA GLU A 70 2.59 6.50 -4.96
C GLU A 70 1.11 6.61 -5.28
N PHE A 71 0.57 7.81 -5.13
CA PHE A 71 -0.84 8.13 -5.34
C PHE A 71 -1.01 9.08 -6.53
N LYS A 72 -2.16 8.99 -7.20
CA LYS A 72 -2.48 9.91 -8.30
C LYS A 72 -2.80 11.31 -7.78
N LYS A 73 -3.45 11.37 -6.62
CA LYS A 73 -3.95 12.61 -5.98
C LYS A 73 -3.51 12.72 -4.51
N LYS A 74 -3.41 13.93 -3.99
CA LYS A 74 -2.98 14.21 -2.60
C LYS A 74 -3.99 13.72 -1.58
N GLU A 75 -5.27 13.86 -1.89
CA GLU A 75 -6.39 13.49 -1.02
C GLU A 75 -6.35 11.98 -0.74
N GLN A 76 -5.88 11.18 -1.71
CA GLN A 76 -5.73 9.74 -1.55
C GLN A 76 -4.65 9.38 -0.52
N THR A 77 -3.56 10.15 -0.46
CA THR A 77 -2.52 9.96 0.56
C THR A 77 -3.06 10.16 1.96
N GLN A 78 -3.90 11.18 2.17
CA GLN A 78 -4.52 11.43 3.47
C GLN A 78 -5.55 10.34 3.83
N ALA A 79 -6.38 9.93 2.88
CA ALA A 79 -7.34 8.83 3.09
C ALA A 79 -6.62 7.51 3.45
N ALA A 80 -5.55 7.17 2.73
CA ALA A 80 -4.72 6.01 3.02
C ALA A 80 -4.07 6.07 4.40
N LEU A 81 -3.50 7.22 4.78
CA LEU A 81 -2.93 7.41 6.11
C LEU A 81 -3.98 7.22 7.21
N ALA A 82 -5.19 7.75 7.02
CA ALA A 82 -6.29 7.60 7.96
C ALA A 82 -6.71 6.14 8.13
N ILE A 83 -6.79 5.38 7.03
CA ILE A 83 -7.10 3.94 7.06
C ILE A 83 -6.03 3.17 7.84
N ILE A 84 -4.75 3.40 7.54
CA ILE A 84 -3.67 2.65 8.21
C ILE A 84 -3.63 2.99 9.70
N ASN A 85 -3.75 4.27 10.07
CA ASN A 85 -3.75 4.67 11.48
C ASN A 85 -4.99 4.17 12.23
N GLY A 86 -6.16 4.14 11.58
CA GLY A 86 -7.40 3.65 12.19
C GLY A 86 -7.42 2.15 12.48
N ASN A 87 -6.62 1.36 11.75
CA ASN A 87 -6.57 -0.09 11.92
C ASN A 87 -5.24 -0.61 12.53
N LYS A 88 -4.26 0.26 12.75
CA LYS A 88 -3.01 -0.09 13.45
C LYS A 88 -3.18 -0.11 14.99
N ALA A 89 -4.29 0.43 15.50
CA ALA A 89 -4.59 0.58 16.93
C ALA A 89 -4.60 -0.76 17.67
#